data_AF-A0A060YIV7-F1
#
_entry.id   AF-A0A060YIV7-F1
#
_cell.length_a   1.000
_cell.length_b   1.000
_cell.length_c   1.000
_cell.angle_alpha   90.00
_cell.angle_beta   90.00
_cell.angle_gamma   90.00
#
_symmetry.space_group_name_H-M   'P 1'
#
loop_
_entity.id
_entity.type
_entity.pdbx_description
1 polymer ?
#
loop_
_entity_poly.entity_id
_entity_poly.type
_entity_poly.pdbx_seq_one_letter_code
_entity_poly.pdbx_strand_id
1 'polypeptide(L)'
;MRRSEIHAAESVECLNRAFNRLKDIWEEIGIPEDQRLQRTDVVRKHIKGLLDMMIAEEDSLRKRLMSSIESCRKELDVLCTELQLSPFEEDEGRTMLQLEKDIRSRLEVMMKQKSQRVKDLKRLSKQDRELCDIMCSVPFCIDMDTVPSLEQLDSYRSYLSDLTKEKACKCFIDRRHGEFVGIKRQIVVCMEELDQLPDTSFERDVVCEDEEAFCLSGDNITALRLLLGQLEDRKTENELVCNSYRSKIQELWERLHVLQEEREGMSDHMVQSRKRNMDALEAECRRLDELKMKNMKNVIGAIRAEVALFWERCFYSLAQRRAFTPYYDVDYTVELLNLHEAELLSLKKHYEDHRELFEGVTRWQDSWTLFNSPQKKVTDPSRFNNRGGNLLKEEKQRAELQKSLPKLEKSLKTQVDLWEEEQYREFLVNGQRFLQYVEEQWELLRLEKERGKNERQLKKNQQMEHDLLYGTAQRTPSKRRLAGTPTPGKARKLNATSSIYGSTPNGTLRSAFGGTLCQSPVLRLPMSASKLPLRTPSCVGRTPRMVERNKENISHLNGMALSGVLRNPAQSPASHRNISVNSVASTYSEFSAQHAKSLTKSATESLDWFGWPNHLVKSNLKNIKQTLC
;
A
#
# COMPACT_ATOMS: atom_id res chain seq x y z
N MET A 1 87.11 54.43 -54.18
CA MET A 1 86.52 55.54 -53.40
C MET A 1 85.01 55.50 -53.61
N ARG A 2 84.21 55.50 -52.55
CA ARG A 2 82.74 55.51 -52.58
C ARG A 2 82.24 56.93 -52.88
N ARG A 3 81.03 57.08 -53.43
CA ARG A 3 80.46 58.41 -53.72
C ARG A 3 80.36 59.31 -52.47
N SER A 4 80.06 58.71 -51.30
CA SER A 4 80.05 59.41 -50.01
C SER A 4 81.42 59.94 -49.58
N GLU A 5 82.50 59.20 -49.86
CA GLU A 5 83.89 59.63 -49.57
C GLU A 5 84.29 60.83 -50.46
N ILE A 6 83.84 60.84 -51.71
CA ILE A 6 84.05 61.95 -52.66
C ILE A 6 83.29 63.20 -52.18
N HIS A 7 82.00 63.09 -51.88
CA HIS A 7 81.21 64.23 -51.38
C HIS A 7 81.72 64.77 -50.03
N ALA A 8 82.29 63.93 -49.16
CA ALA A 8 82.96 64.39 -47.95
C ALA A 8 84.20 65.24 -48.25
N ALA A 9 85.03 64.83 -49.22
CA ALA A 9 86.19 65.61 -49.66
C ALA A 9 85.79 66.94 -50.34
N GLU A 10 84.79 66.92 -51.23
CA GLU A 10 84.22 68.12 -51.86
C GLU A 10 83.70 69.14 -50.82
N SER A 11 83.08 68.65 -49.75
CA SER A 11 82.57 69.48 -48.65
C SER A 11 83.70 70.17 -47.87
N VAL A 12 84.80 69.46 -47.60
CA VAL A 12 85.99 70.04 -46.95
C VAL A 12 86.68 71.06 -47.86
N GLU A 13 86.78 70.79 -49.17
CA GLU A 13 87.35 71.73 -50.13
C GLU A 13 86.49 73.00 -50.27
N CYS A 14 85.16 72.86 -50.27
CA CYS A 14 84.22 73.99 -50.23
C CYS A 14 84.44 74.87 -48.98
N LEU A 15 84.56 74.26 -47.81
CA LEU A 15 84.81 74.96 -46.55
C LEU A 15 86.16 75.70 -46.56
N ASN A 16 87.22 75.08 -47.07
CA ASN A 16 88.54 75.70 -47.20
C ASN A 16 88.52 76.90 -48.16
N ARG A 17 87.82 76.80 -49.30
CA ARG A 17 87.62 77.95 -50.21
C ARG A 17 86.87 79.10 -49.51
N ALA A 18 85.86 78.80 -48.71
CA ALA A 18 85.11 79.81 -47.95
C ALA A 18 85.98 80.49 -46.87
N PHE A 19 86.79 79.74 -46.12
CA PHE A 19 87.71 80.32 -45.12
C PHE A 19 88.80 81.19 -45.76
N ASN A 20 89.39 80.77 -46.88
CA ASN A 20 90.35 81.59 -47.61
C ASN A 20 89.70 82.91 -48.05
N ARG A 21 88.50 82.87 -48.66
CA ARG A 21 87.84 84.11 -49.09
C ARG A 21 87.43 85.02 -47.93
N LEU A 22 87.06 84.46 -46.77
CA LEU A 22 86.84 85.25 -45.54
C LEU A 22 88.13 85.92 -45.06
N LYS A 23 89.27 85.22 -45.11
CA LYS A 23 90.59 85.77 -44.76
C LYS A 23 90.94 86.95 -45.68
N ASP A 24 90.82 86.79 -46.99
CA ASP A 24 91.09 87.85 -47.97
C ASP A 24 90.29 89.13 -47.61
N ILE A 25 88.97 88.97 -47.38
CA ILE A 25 88.07 90.07 -47.04
C ILE A 25 88.45 90.74 -45.69
N TRP A 26 88.92 89.99 -44.70
CA TRP A 26 89.38 90.55 -43.42
C TRP A 26 90.75 91.24 -43.52
N GLU A 27 91.55 90.90 -44.53
CA GLU A 27 92.80 91.59 -44.89
C GLU A 27 92.51 92.87 -45.69
N GLU A 28 91.61 92.82 -46.67
CA GLU A 28 91.07 93.99 -47.39
C GLU A 28 90.48 95.05 -46.45
N ILE A 29 89.79 94.63 -45.37
CA ILE A 29 89.15 95.54 -44.38
C ILE A 29 90.10 95.96 -43.23
N GLY A 30 91.23 95.26 -43.02
CA GLY A 30 92.16 95.56 -41.93
C GLY A 30 91.67 95.16 -40.52
N ILE A 31 90.84 94.12 -40.41
CA ILE A 31 90.28 93.65 -39.13
C ILE A 31 91.39 93.05 -38.24
N PRO A 32 91.51 93.42 -36.94
CA PRO A 32 92.52 92.88 -36.04
C PRO A 32 92.29 91.41 -35.70
N GLU A 33 93.38 90.68 -35.43
CA GLU A 33 93.39 89.21 -35.31
C GLU A 33 92.44 88.70 -34.22
N ASP A 34 92.34 89.36 -33.06
CA ASP A 34 91.42 88.96 -31.98
C ASP A 34 89.95 88.86 -32.46
N GLN A 35 89.53 89.77 -33.34
CA GLN A 35 88.18 89.74 -33.91
C GLN A 35 88.05 88.76 -35.09
N ARG A 36 89.15 88.42 -35.79
CA ARG A 36 89.16 87.33 -36.77
C ARG A 36 89.00 86.00 -36.06
N LEU A 37 89.73 85.79 -34.96
CA LEU A 37 89.65 84.63 -34.09
C LEU A 37 88.25 84.47 -33.46
N GLN A 38 87.61 85.55 -33.00
CA GLN A 38 86.22 85.50 -32.54
C GLN A 38 85.25 85.07 -33.66
N ARG A 39 85.41 85.60 -34.89
CA ARG A 39 84.56 85.24 -36.03
C ARG A 39 84.78 83.80 -36.48
N THR A 40 86.02 83.32 -36.57
CA THR A 40 86.31 81.91 -36.91
C THR A 40 85.87 80.95 -35.81
N ASP A 41 85.96 81.33 -34.53
CA ASP A 41 85.49 80.51 -33.42
C ASP A 41 83.96 80.33 -33.43
N VAL A 42 83.19 81.36 -33.79
CA VAL A 42 81.73 81.23 -34.00
C VAL A 42 81.42 80.24 -35.13
N VAL A 43 82.10 80.36 -36.27
CA VAL A 43 81.93 79.39 -37.39
C VAL A 43 82.33 77.98 -36.96
N ARG A 44 83.46 77.83 -36.26
CA ARG A 44 83.96 76.57 -35.69
C ARG A 44 82.94 75.93 -34.74
N LYS A 45 82.31 76.73 -33.87
CA LYS A 45 81.26 76.28 -32.93
C LYS A 45 80.03 75.76 -33.67
N HIS A 46 79.56 76.45 -34.70
CA HIS A 46 78.40 75.98 -35.49
C HIS A 46 78.70 74.70 -36.28
N ILE A 47 79.85 74.63 -36.96
CA ILE A 47 80.26 73.44 -37.72
C ILE A 47 80.46 72.25 -36.77
N LYS A 48 81.15 72.44 -35.65
CA LYS A 48 81.30 71.40 -34.63
C LYS A 48 79.95 70.96 -34.08
N GLY A 49 79.06 71.88 -33.71
CA GLY A 49 77.74 71.55 -33.17
C GLY A 49 76.90 70.70 -34.13
N LEU A 50 76.93 71.00 -35.44
CA LEU A 50 76.24 70.20 -36.45
C LEU A 50 76.84 68.78 -36.58
N LEU A 51 78.17 68.67 -36.64
CA LEU A 51 78.86 67.37 -36.73
C LEU A 51 78.65 66.53 -35.45
N ASP A 52 78.77 67.14 -34.27
CA ASP A 52 78.52 66.48 -32.98
C ASP A 52 77.07 65.95 -32.90
N MET A 53 76.08 66.69 -33.42
CA MET A 53 74.69 66.22 -33.50
C MET A 53 74.54 65.04 -34.48
N MET A 54 75.04 65.15 -35.71
CA MET A 54 74.94 64.06 -36.70
C MET A 54 75.65 62.77 -36.22
N ILE A 55 76.81 62.92 -35.59
CA ILE A 55 77.53 61.79 -34.97
C ILE A 55 76.70 61.20 -33.83
N ALA A 56 76.12 62.02 -32.95
CA ALA A 56 75.27 61.54 -31.85
C ALA A 56 74.00 60.84 -32.35
N GLU A 57 73.39 61.28 -33.46
CA GLU A 57 72.24 60.64 -34.07
C GLU A 57 72.59 59.24 -34.62
N GLU A 58 73.67 59.10 -35.39
CA GLU A 58 74.13 57.81 -35.91
C GLU A 58 74.61 56.86 -34.80
N ASP A 59 75.29 57.38 -33.79
CA ASP A 59 75.71 56.60 -32.62
C ASP A 59 74.50 56.17 -31.76
N SER A 60 73.42 56.97 -31.74
CA SER A 60 72.11 56.56 -31.16
C SER A 60 71.41 55.49 -31.99
N LEU A 61 71.53 55.52 -33.32
CA LEU A 61 70.98 54.51 -34.22
C LEU A 61 71.72 53.18 -34.02
N ARG A 62 73.06 53.22 -33.98
CA ARG A 62 73.90 52.07 -33.65
C ARG A 62 73.57 51.47 -32.29
N LYS A 63 73.44 52.30 -31.23
CA LYS A 63 73.05 51.83 -29.89
C LYS A 63 71.65 51.20 -29.86
N ARG A 64 70.67 51.78 -30.57
CA ARG A 64 69.34 51.20 -30.74
C ARG A 64 69.37 49.86 -31.48
N LEU A 65 70.16 49.74 -32.55
CA LEU A 65 70.31 48.49 -33.30
C LEU A 65 70.99 47.39 -32.44
N MET A 66 72.01 47.71 -31.62
CA MET A 66 72.60 46.73 -30.69
C MET A 66 71.54 46.23 -29.70
N SER A 67 70.80 47.14 -29.05
CA SER A 67 69.75 46.77 -28.10
C SER A 67 68.60 46.00 -28.74
N SER A 68 68.26 46.26 -30.01
CA SER A 68 67.23 45.53 -30.75
C SER A 68 67.68 44.09 -31.04
N ILE A 69 68.90 43.92 -31.57
CA ILE A 69 69.52 42.61 -31.81
C ILE A 69 69.61 41.81 -30.49
N GLU A 70 70.06 42.43 -29.40
CA GLU A 70 70.17 41.76 -28.10
C GLU A 70 68.82 41.35 -27.49
N SER A 71 67.75 42.13 -27.70
CA SER A 71 66.40 41.74 -27.25
C SER A 71 65.87 40.60 -28.12
N CYS A 72 65.88 40.79 -29.44
CA CYS A 72 65.33 39.80 -30.36
C CYS A 72 66.11 38.48 -30.37
N ARG A 73 67.42 38.46 -30.05
CA ARG A 73 68.17 37.23 -29.75
C ARG A 73 67.59 36.50 -28.53
N LYS A 74 67.48 37.17 -27.38
CA LYS A 74 66.94 36.58 -26.14
C LYS A 74 65.51 36.05 -26.32
N GLU A 75 64.67 36.82 -27.02
CA GLU A 75 63.31 36.42 -27.35
C GLU A 75 63.27 35.22 -28.31
N LEU A 76 64.21 35.13 -29.26
CA LEU A 76 64.33 34.01 -30.19
C LEU A 76 64.88 32.75 -29.50
N ASP A 77 65.83 32.87 -28.58
CA ASP A 77 66.36 31.76 -27.77
C ASP A 77 65.28 31.16 -26.86
N VAL A 78 64.44 32.01 -26.27
CA VAL A 78 63.25 31.58 -25.51
C VAL A 78 62.26 30.85 -26.43
N LEU A 79 61.93 31.42 -27.61
CA LEU A 79 61.04 30.75 -28.56
C LEU A 79 61.60 29.43 -29.10
N CYS A 80 62.91 29.32 -29.32
CA CYS A 80 63.55 28.07 -29.75
C CYS A 80 63.52 27.00 -28.65
N THR A 81 63.77 27.36 -27.38
CA THR A 81 63.66 26.41 -26.26
C THR A 81 62.21 25.97 -26.02
N GLU A 82 61.24 26.89 -26.07
CA GLU A 82 59.80 26.55 -26.00
C GLU A 82 59.32 25.67 -27.17
N LEU A 83 59.79 25.92 -28.39
CA LEU A 83 59.39 25.14 -29.58
C LEU A 83 60.18 23.83 -29.74
N GLN A 84 61.19 23.60 -28.91
CA GLN A 84 62.15 22.48 -28.98
C GLN A 84 62.88 22.44 -30.33
N LEU A 85 63.38 23.59 -30.77
CA LEU A 85 64.10 23.78 -32.02
C LEU A 85 65.57 24.16 -31.76
N SER A 86 66.43 23.91 -32.76
CA SER A 86 67.83 24.32 -32.69
C SER A 86 67.97 25.84 -32.51
N PRO A 87 69.03 26.32 -31.83
CA PRO A 87 69.39 27.73 -31.80
C PRO A 87 69.53 28.33 -33.20
N PHE A 88 69.46 29.66 -33.29
CA PHE A 88 69.65 30.38 -34.54
C PHE A 88 71.14 30.62 -34.80
N GLU A 89 71.66 30.04 -35.88
CA GLU A 89 73.01 30.30 -36.37
C GLU A 89 73.04 31.60 -37.19
N GLU A 90 74.06 32.45 -36.97
CA GLU A 90 74.24 33.73 -37.66
C GLU A 90 75.31 33.59 -38.75
N ASP A 91 74.96 33.83 -40.02
CA ASP A 91 75.98 33.80 -41.08
C ASP A 91 77.05 34.89 -40.87
N GLU A 92 78.31 34.49 -40.95
CA GLU A 92 79.44 35.41 -40.90
C GLU A 92 79.37 36.45 -42.04
N GLY A 93 79.59 37.73 -41.70
CA GLY A 93 79.64 38.82 -42.66
C GLY A 93 78.32 39.57 -42.93
N ARG A 94 77.20 39.20 -42.31
CA ARG A 94 75.97 40.01 -42.38
C ARG A 94 76.18 41.39 -41.76
N THR A 95 75.61 42.43 -42.38
CA THR A 95 75.66 43.79 -41.82
C THR A 95 74.68 43.91 -40.64
N MET A 96 74.95 44.85 -39.74
CA MET A 96 74.15 45.06 -38.52
C MET A 96 72.66 45.22 -38.78
N LEU A 97 72.28 46.03 -39.78
CA LEU A 97 70.88 46.26 -40.14
C LEU A 97 70.22 45.03 -40.79
N GLN A 98 71.00 44.22 -41.51
CA GLN A 98 70.52 42.99 -42.13
C GLN A 98 70.28 41.91 -41.07
N LEU A 99 71.24 41.70 -40.15
CA LEU A 99 71.13 40.78 -39.02
C LEU A 99 69.90 41.11 -38.15
N GLU A 100 69.70 42.39 -37.83
CA GLU A 100 68.54 42.88 -37.06
C GLU A 100 67.20 42.54 -37.73
N LYS A 101 67.09 42.77 -39.04
CA LYS A 101 65.93 42.42 -39.84
C LYS A 101 65.69 40.91 -39.88
N ASP A 102 66.74 40.12 -40.03
CA ASP A 102 66.63 38.66 -40.19
C ASP A 102 66.22 37.97 -38.89
N ILE A 103 66.78 38.40 -37.74
CA ILE A 103 66.38 37.90 -36.42
C ILE A 103 64.91 38.27 -36.15
N ARG A 104 64.47 39.52 -36.41
CA ARG A 104 63.04 39.88 -36.29
C ARG A 104 62.14 39.03 -37.19
N SER A 105 62.53 38.82 -38.45
CA SER A 105 61.77 38.00 -39.41
C SER A 105 61.65 36.55 -38.93
N ARG A 106 62.71 36.00 -38.32
CA ARG A 106 62.71 34.67 -37.70
C ARG A 106 61.83 34.61 -36.45
N LEU A 107 61.85 35.65 -35.62
CA LEU A 107 61.00 35.80 -34.44
C LEU A 107 59.51 35.73 -34.81
N GLU A 108 59.07 36.50 -35.80
CA GLU A 108 57.68 36.51 -36.30
C GLU A 108 57.23 35.11 -36.77
N VAL A 109 58.09 34.37 -37.47
CA VAL A 109 57.81 32.98 -37.88
C VAL A 109 57.67 32.06 -36.67
N MET A 110 58.53 32.18 -35.65
CA MET A 110 58.47 31.35 -34.45
C MET A 110 57.26 31.67 -33.57
N MET A 111 56.92 32.94 -33.37
CA MET A 111 55.68 33.34 -32.69
C MET A 111 54.43 32.79 -33.41
N LYS A 112 54.43 32.79 -34.75
CA LYS A 112 53.37 32.18 -35.55
C LYS A 112 53.29 30.66 -35.37
N GLN A 113 54.43 29.96 -35.32
CA GLN A 113 54.47 28.52 -35.03
C GLN A 113 53.94 28.20 -33.62
N LYS A 114 54.41 28.92 -32.57
CA LYS A 114 53.90 28.79 -31.20
C LYS A 114 52.39 29.01 -31.13
N SER A 115 51.89 30.07 -31.76
CA SER A 115 50.46 30.36 -31.85
C SER A 115 49.68 29.22 -32.53
N GLN A 116 50.22 28.61 -33.59
CA GLN A 116 49.58 27.51 -34.28
C GLN A 116 49.56 26.22 -33.45
N ARG A 117 50.68 25.81 -32.84
CA ARG A 117 50.73 24.61 -31.99
C ARG A 117 49.74 24.68 -30.83
N VAL A 118 49.65 25.84 -30.16
CA VAL A 118 48.68 26.07 -29.05
C VAL A 118 47.23 26.09 -29.54
N LYS A 119 46.95 26.61 -30.75
CA LYS A 119 45.60 26.55 -31.35
C LYS A 119 45.19 25.12 -31.70
N ASP A 120 46.10 24.34 -32.28
CA ASP A 120 45.84 22.94 -32.60
C ASP A 120 45.65 22.10 -31.34
N LEU A 121 46.45 22.32 -30.28
CA LEU A 121 46.25 21.67 -28.98
C LEU A 121 44.85 21.91 -28.41
N LYS A 122 44.41 23.18 -28.38
CA LYS A 122 43.06 23.56 -27.89
C LYS A 122 41.94 23.00 -28.77
N ARG A 123 42.17 22.83 -30.08
CA ARG A 123 41.23 22.17 -31.00
C ARG A 123 41.15 20.66 -30.72
N LEU A 124 42.28 19.98 -30.62
CA LEU A 124 42.34 18.53 -30.34
C LEU A 124 41.71 18.21 -28.98
N SER A 125 42.04 18.97 -27.92
CA SER A 125 41.45 18.79 -26.57
C SER A 125 39.92 18.99 -26.51
N LYS A 126 39.35 19.83 -27.40
CA LYS A 126 37.88 19.94 -27.53
C LYS A 126 37.28 18.70 -28.19
N GLN A 127 37.88 18.22 -29.28
CA GLN A 127 37.44 17.02 -30.00
C GLN A 127 37.60 15.74 -29.14
N ASP A 128 38.64 15.71 -28.31
CA ASP A 128 38.91 14.64 -27.34
C ASP A 128 37.78 14.52 -26.33
N ARG A 129 37.43 15.62 -25.63
CA ARG A 129 36.32 15.64 -24.68
C ARG A 129 35.00 15.19 -25.33
N GLU A 130 34.67 15.72 -26.51
CA GLU A 130 33.46 15.34 -27.26
C GLU A 130 33.41 13.86 -27.68
N LEU A 131 34.55 13.19 -27.83
CA LEU A 131 34.62 11.76 -28.08
C LEU A 131 34.59 10.96 -26.77
N CYS A 132 35.34 11.39 -25.74
CA CYS A 132 35.37 10.79 -24.42
C CYS A 132 34.00 10.78 -23.73
N ASP A 133 33.24 11.86 -23.82
CA ASP A 133 31.88 11.97 -23.24
C ASP A 133 30.94 10.90 -23.85
N ILE A 134 31.10 10.59 -25.15
CA ILE A 134 30.28 9.62 -25.87
C ILE A 134 30.76 8.18 -25.61
N MET A 135 32.07 7.95 -25.65
CA MET A 135 32.70 6.63 -25.47
C MET A 135 32.78 6.20 -24.00
N CYS A 136 32.67 7.16 -23.07
CA CYS A 136 32.97 7.02 -21.64
C CYS A 136 34.45 6.66 -21.38
N SER A 137 35.37 7.24 -22.15
CA SER A 137 36.82 7.07 -22.00
C SER A 137 37.48 8.25 -21.25
N VAL A 138 38.70 8.05 -20.75
CA VAL A 138 39.49 9.11 -20.10
C VAL A 138 40.20 9.95 -21.18
N PRO A 139 40.14 11.30 -21.14
CA PRO A 139 40.84 12.18 -22.06
C PRO A 139 42.36 11.97 -22.08
N PHE A 140 42.98 12.30 -23.22
CA PHE A 140 44.42 12.16 -23.42
C PHE A 140 45.20 13.13 -22.51
N CYS A 141 46.16 12.60 -21.74
CA CYS A 141 46.94 13.40 -20.82
C CYS A 141 48.03 14.19 -21.57
N ILE A 142 47.81 15.50 -21.71
CA ILE A 142 48.80 16.46 -22.21
C ILE A 142 48.68 17.76 -21.43
N ASP A 143 49.83 18.38 -21.13
CA ASP A 143 49.87 19.70 -20.49
C ASP A 143 49.32 20.77 -21.45
N MET A 144 48.48 21.66 -20.92
CA MET A 144 47.77 22.70 -21.66
C MET A 144 48.43 24.07 -21.53
N ASP A 145 49.36 24.24 -20.58
CA ASP A 145 50.05 25.50 -20.30
C ASP A 145 51.43 25.60 -20.99
N THR A 146 52.03 24.47 -21.39
CA THR A 146 53.25 24.42 -22.21
C THR A 146 52.97 24.37 -23.72
N VAL A 147 54.01 24.64 -24.52
CA VAL A 147 53.96 24.52 -25.98
C VAL A 147 54.31 23.07 -26.37
N PRO A 148 53.40 22.31 -27.02
CA PRO A 148 53.67 20.91 -27.32
C PRO A 148 54.70 20.75 -28.44
N SER A 149 55.40 19.62 -28.44
CA SER A 149 56.21 19.17 -29.58
C SER A 149 55.31 18.75 -30.75
N LEU A 150 55.90 18.61 -31.95
CA LEU A 150 55.17 18.08 -33.10
C LEU A 150 54.78 16.61 -32.88
N GLU A 151 55.69 15.80 -32.33
CA GLU A 151 55.46 14.39 -32.00
C GLU A 151 54.33 14.18 -30.99
N GLN A 152 54.20 15.08 -30.00
CA GLN A 152 53.08 15.07 -29.06
C GLN A 152 51.74 15.38 -29.75
N LEU A 153 51.71 16.40 -30.63
CA LEU A 153 50.51 16.74 -31.40
C LEU A 153 50.12 15.62 -32.36
N ASP A 154 51.08 14.95 -33.01
CA ASP A 154 50.80 13.88 -33.97
C ASP A 154 50.41 12.57 -33.27
N SER A 155 50.98 12.28 -32.09
CA SER A 155 50.52 11.20 -31.21
C SER A 155 49.06 11.40 -30.78
N TYR A 156 48.71 12.63 -30.37
CA TYR A 156 47.33 12.98 -30.00
C TYR A 156 46.38 12.90 -31.21
N ARG A 157 46.82 13.31 -32.42
CA ARG A 157 46.06 13.12 -33.66
C ARG A 157 45.82 11.65 -33.97
N SER A 158 46.81 10.76 -33.75
CA SER A 158 46.62 9.31 -33.94
C SER A 158 45.61 8.75 -32.95
N TYR A 159 45.79 9.04 -31.65
CA TYR A 159 44.85 8.62 -30.59
C TYR A 159 43.40 9.02 -30.91
N LEU A 160 43.17 10.27 -31.32
CA LEU A 160 41.83 10.74 -31.70
C LEU A 160 41.31 10.08 -32.98
N SER A 161 42.19 9.78 -33.95
CA SER A 161 41.86 8.94 -35.11
C SER A 161 41.37 7.57 -34.67
N ASP A 162 42.07 6.94 -33.73
CA ASP A 162 41.85 5.54 -33.34
C ASP A 162 40.62 5.41 -32.41
N LEU A 163 40.41 6.35 -31.49
CA LEU A 163 39.16 6.50 -30.73
C LEU A 163 37.96 6.78 -31.65
N THR A 164 38.15 7.55 -32.73
CA THR A 164 37.10 7.77 -33.75
C THR A 164 36.82 6.50 -34.55
N LYS A 165 37.84 5.70 -34.89
CA LYS A 165 37.66 4.38 -35.52
C LYS A 165 36.97 3.39 -34.59
N GLU A 166 37.26 3.41 -33.29
CA GLU A 166 36.59 2.57 -32.29
C GLU A 166 35.10 2.97 -32.14
N LYS A 167 34.81 4.27 -32.05
CA LYS A 167 33.44 4.80 -32.08
C LYS A 167 32.68 4.42 -33.35
N ALA A 168 33.35 4.45 -34.50
CA ALA A 168 32.80 4.03 -35.80
C ALA A 168 32.82 2.50 -36.00
N CYS A 169 33.46 1.74 -35.11
CA CYS A 169 33.48 0.29 -35.17
C CYS A 169 32.10 -0.22 -34.76
N LYS A 170 31.39 -0.80 -35.74
CA LYS A 170 30.02 -1.30 -35.57
C LYS A 170 29.84 -2.13 -34.29
N CYS A 171 30.83 -2.94 -33.90
CA CYS A 171 30.83 -3.75 -32.69
C CYS A 171 30.59 -2.97 -31.37
N PHE A 172 31.00 -1.69 -31.27
CA PHE A 172 30.75 -0.86 -30.08
C PHE A 172 29.29 -0.42 -29.99
N ILE A 173 28.73 0.02 -31.13
CA ILE A 173 27.33 0.44 -31.25
C ILE A 173 26.41 -0.77 -31.07
N ASP A 174 26.68 -1.88 -31.77
CA ASP A 174 25.96 -3.15 -31.66
C ASP A 174 25.96 -3.67 -30.21
N ARG A 175 27.05 -3.48 -29.45
CA ARG A 175 27.12 -3.86 -28.03
C ARG A 175 26.20 -3.00 -27.15
N ARG A 176 26.23 -1.66 -27.28
CA ARG A 176 25.35 -0.79 -26.49
C ARG A 176 23.88 -0.96 -26.88
N HIS A 177 23.60 -1.16 -28.17
CA HIS A 177 22.26 -1.45 -28.67
C HIS A 177 21.76 -2.82 -28.15
N GLY A 178 22.60 -3.86 -28.17
CA GLY A 178 22.26 -5.16 -27.59
C GLY A 178 21.99 -5.12 -26.08
N GLU A 179 22.71 -4.29 -25.32
CA GLU A 179 22.38 -4.03 -23.90
C GLU A 179 21.04 -3.30 -23.77
N PHE A 180 20.80 -2.25 -24.56
CA PHE A 180 19.52 -1.51 -24.57
C PHE A 180 18.33 -2.41 -24.89
N VAL A 181 18.37 -3.19 -25.97
CA VAL A 181 17.29 -4.12 -26.36
C VAL A 181 17.08 -5.20 -25.29
N GLY A 182 18.16 -5.68 -24.68
CA GLY A 182 18.11 -6.60 -23.54
C GLY A 182 17.38 -6.02 -22.33
N ILE A 183 17.62 -4.75 -21.99
CA ILE A 183 16.96 -4.06 -20.88
C ILE A 183 15.52 -3.66 -21.25
N LYS A 184 15.27 -3.10 -22.45
CA LYS A 184 13.93 -2.76 -22.98
C LYS A 184 12.98 -3.94 -22.90
N ARG A 185 13.43 -5.14 -23.32
CA ARG A 185 12.64 -6.37 -23.22
C ARG A 185 12.27 -6.75 -21.77
N GLN A 186 13.18 -6.57 -20.82
CA GLN A 186 12.91 -6.85 -19.39
C GLN A 186 11.96 -5.82 -18.79
N ILE A 187 12.14 -4.53 -19.12
CA ILE A 187 11.23 -3.44 -18.74
C ILE A 187 9.80 -3.72 -19.23
N VAL A 188 9.62 -4.06 -20.51
CA VAL A 188 8.30 -4.39 -21.09
C VAL A 188 7.64 -5.54 -20.33
N VAL A 189 8.35 -6.64 -20.07
CA VAL A 189 7.81 -7.78 -19.33
C VAL A 189 7.40 -7.39 -17.90
N CYS A 190 8.24 -6.61 -17.19
CA CYS A 190 7.90 -6.17 -15.83
C CYS A 190 6.69 -5.21 -15.81
N MET A 191 6.56 -4.32 -16.80
CA MET A 191 5.39 -3.43 -16.92
C MET A 191 4.12 -4.21 -17.28
N GLU A 192 4.22 -5.21 -18.16
CA GLU A 192 3.13 -6.14 -18.46
C GLU A 192 2.69 -6.96 -17.25
N GLU A 193 3.61 -7.42 -16.39
CA GLU A 193 3.30 -8.17 -15.17
C GLU A 193 2.71 -7.30 -14.05
N LEU A 194 3.09 -6.02 -14.00
CA LEU A 194 2.57 -5.03 -13.05
C LEU A 194 1.27 -4.35 -13.55
N ASP A 195 0.77 -4.74 -14.73
CA ASP A 195 -0.37 -4.15 -15.42
C ASP A 195 -0.25 -2.60 -15.58
N GLN A 196 0.97 -2.09 -15.80
CA GLN A 196 1.30 -0.65 -15.88
C GLN A 196 1.57 -0.17 -17.32
N LEU A 197 1.20 1.08 -17.61
CA LEU A 197 1.51 1.79 -18.85
C LEU A 197 2.67 2.81 -18.65
N PRO A 198 3.37 3.22 -19.73
CA PRO A 198 4.50 4.16 -19.66
C PRO A 198 4.05 5.61 -19.40
N ASP A 199 4.24 6.07 -18.15
CA ASP A 199 3.73 7.35 -17.64
C ASP A 199 4.72 8.50 -17.80
N THR A 200 6.03 8.27 -17.60
CA THR A 200 7.05 9.31 -17.88
C THR A 200 7.37 9.41 -19.38
N SER A 201 7.97 10.53 -19.79
CA SER A 201 8.49 10.68 -21.16
C SER A 201 9.60 9.68 -21.47
N PHE A 202 10.42 9.31 -20.47
CA PHE A 202 11.50 8.35 -20.63
C PHE A 202 10.97 6.91 -20.77
N GLU A 203 9.96 6.52 -20.00
CA GLU A 203 9.30 5.22 -20.20
C GLU A 203 8.71 5.09 -21.61
N ARG A 204 8.11 6.15 -22.17
CA ARG A 204 7.61 6.13 -23.56
C ARG A 204 8.71 6.06 -24.59
N ASP A 205 9.79 6.84 -24.43
CA ASP A 205 10.98 6.80 -25.29
C ASP A 205 11.63 5.40 -25.31
N VAL A 206 11.68 4.74 -24.15
CA VAL A 206 12.19 3.37 -24.03
C VAL A 206 11.23 2.33 -24.62
N VAL A 207 9.93 2.38 -24.29
CA VAL A 207 8.97 1.30 -24.59
C VAL A 207 8.29 1.44 -25.95
N CYS A 208 7.92 2.66 -26.35
CA CYS A 208 7.02 2.92 -27.47
C CYS A 208 7.73 3.36 -28.77
N GLU A 209 8.89 4.00 -28.68
CA GLU A 209 9.65 4.47 -29.86
C GLU A 209 10.54 3.37 -30.46
N ASP A 210 10.98 3.58 -31.71
CA ASP A 210 11.83 2.66 -32.48
C ASP A 210 13.22 2.46 -31.86
N GLU A 211 13.79 1.26 -31.98
CA GLU A 211 15.04 0.90 -31.29
C GLU A 211 16.29 1.58 -31.87
N GLU A 212 16.22 2.09 -33.10
CA GLU A 212 17.25 2.93 -33.73
C GLU A 212 17.10 4.43 -33.41
N ALA A 213 15.97 4.88 -32.86
CA ALA A 213 15.74 6.28 -32.49
C ALA A 213 16.35 6.64 -31.12
N PHE A 214 16.46 5.64 -30.23
CA PHE A 214 16.91 5.84 -28.84
C PHE A 214 18.39 6.24 -28.74
N CYS A 215 18.69 7.28 -27.96
CA CYS A 215 20.06 7.78 -27.79
C CYS A 215 20.88 6.90 -26.81
N LEU A 216 21.82 6.12 -27.34
CA LEU A 216 22.70 5.18 -26.60
C LEU A 216 23.86 5.86 -25.82
N SER A 217 23.55 6.93 -25.07
CA SER A 217 24.50 7.59 -24.15
C SER A 217 24.72 6.76 -22.88
N GLY A 218 25.84 7.00 -22.17
CA GLY A 218 26.12 6.34 -20.89
C GLY A 218 25.07 6.65 -19.83
N ASP A 219 24.57 7.89 -19.80
CA ASP A 219 23.52 8.33 -18.88
C ASP A 219 22.18 7.65 -19.17
N ASN A 220 21.78 7.55 -20.43
CA ASN A 220 20.53 6.91 -20.83
C ASN A 220 20.53 5.41 -20.53
N ILE A 221 21.66 4.72 -20.79
CA ILE A 221 21.84 3.30 -20.41
C ILE A 221 21.82 3.14 -18.87
N THR A 222 22.30 4.14 -18.12
CA THR A 222 22.24 4.12 -16.64
C THR A 222 20.81 4.36 -16.12
N ALA A 223 20.07 5.29 -16.71
CA ALA A 223 18.65 5.53 -16.41
C ALA A 223 17.77 4.32 -16.77
N LEU A 224 18.09 3.61 -17.86
CA LEU A 224 17.47 2.33 -18.23
C LEU A 224 17.64 1.25 -17.15
N ARG A 225 18.87 1.06 -16.64
CA ARG A 225 19.12 0.10 -15.55
C ARG A 225 18.42 0.51 -14.24
N LEU A 226 18.36 1.81 -13.94
CA LEU A 226 17.63 2.34 -12.79
C LEU A 226 16.11 2.10 -12.90
N LEU A 227 15.53 2.34 -14.07
CA LEU A 227 14.11 2.06 -14.34
C LEU A 227 13.82 0.57 -14.19
N LEU A 228 14.64 -0.32 -14.76
CA LEU A 228 14.47 -1.77 -14.59
C LEU A 228 14.47 -2.17 -13.10
N GLY A 229 15.44 -1.70 -12.31
CA GLY A 229 15.48 -1.98 -10.87
C GLY A 229 14.22 -1.52 -10.12
N GLN A 230 13.70 -0.32 -10.43
CA GLN A 230 12.45 0.19 -9.85
C GLN A 230 11.19 -0.60 -10.26
N LEU A 231 11.22 -1.31 -11.39
CA LEU A 231 10.16 -2.24 -11.78
C LEU A 231 10.31 -3.58 -11.05
N GLU A 232 11.53 -4.11 -10.96
CA GLU A 232 11.84 -5.35 -10.26
C GLU A 232 11.56 -5.26 -8.75
N ASP A 233 11.97 -4.18 -8.08
CA ASP A 233 11.71 -3.93 -6.66
C ASP A 233 10.21 -4.02 -6.35
N ARG A 234 9.37 -3.29 -7.10
CA ARG A 234 7.91 -3.31 -6.94
C ARG A 234 7.28 -4.65 -7.29
N LYS A 235 7.86 -5.41 -8.23
CA LYS A 235 7.45 -6.79 -8.50
C LYS A 235 7.72 -7.68 -7.29
N THR A 236 8.87 -7.54 -6.63
CA THR A 236 9.16 -8.28 -5.38
C THR A 236 8.26 -7.85 -4.22
N GLU A 237 7.95 -6.56 -4.09
CA GLU A 237 7.01 -6.05 -3.07
C GLU A 237 5.61 -6.64 -3.25
N ASN A 238 5.06 -6.60 -4.46
CA ASN A 238 3.77 -7.21 -4.79
C ASN A 238 3.77 -8.74 -4.56
N GLU A 239 4.87 -9.42 -4.89
CA GLU A 239 5.03 -10.86 -4.64
C GLU A 239 5.06 -11.18 -3.13
N LEU A 240 5.74 -10.37 -2.31
CA LEU A 240 5.75 -10.53 -0.85
C LEU A 240 4.36 -10.31 -0.24
N VAL A 241 3.64 -9.27 -0.67
CA VAL A 241 2.26 -9.00 -0.24
C VAL A 241 1.34 -10.15 -0.65
N CYS A 242 1.38 -10.59 -1.91
CA CYS A 242 0.57 -11.72 -2.39
C CYS A 242 0.87 -13.00 -1.60
N ASN A 243 2.13 -13.35 -1.35
CA ASN A 243 2.47 -14.52 -0.55
C ASN A 243 1.97 -14.43 0.90
N SER A 244 1.98 -13.25 1.52
CA SER A 244 1.41 -13.07 2.86
C SER A 244 -0.09 -13.40 2.90
N TYR A 245 -0.84 -13.00 1.86
CA TYR A 245 -2.25 -13.39 1.72
C TYR A 245 -2.41 -14.88 1.40
N ARG A 246 -1.60 -15.45 0.50
CA ARG A 246 -1.66 -16.90 0.17
C ARG A 246 -1.45 -17.77 1.41
N SER A 247 -0.45 -17.49 2.24
CA SER A 247 -0.21 -18.22 3.49
C SER A 247 -1.37 -18.06 4.48
N LYS A 248 -1.93 -16.85 4.63
CA LYS A 248 -3.10 -16.61 5.49
C LYS A 248 -4.34 -17.37 4.99
N ILE A 249 -4.57 -17.42 3.67
CA ILE A 249 -5.67 -18.17 3.06
C ILE A 249 -5.50 -19.67 3.28
N GLN A 250 -4.28 -20.21 3.09
CA GLN A 250 -3.98 -21.62 3.35
C GLN A 250 -4.28 -22.00 4.81
N GLU A 251 -3.81 -21.20 5.77
CA GLU A 251 -4.11 -21.40 7.20
C GLU A 251 -5.62 -21.38 7.48
N LEU A 252 -6.36 -20.41 6.92
CA LEU A 252 -7.81 -20.31 7.10
C LEU A 252 -8.58 -21.43 6.39
N TRP A 253 -8.16 -21.87 5.21
CA TRP A 253 -8.74 -23.02 4.49
C TRP A 253 -8.57 -24.33 5.27
N GLU A 254 -7.42 -24.54 5.90
CA GLU A 254 -7.19 -25.68 6.79
C GLU A 254 -8.05 -25.60 8.05
N ARG A 255 -8.00 -24.47 8.76
CA ARG A 255 -8.71 -24.25 10.05
C ARG A 255 -10.23 -24.19 9.94
N LEU A 256 -10.77 -23.77 8.79
CA LEU A 256 -12.21 -23.72 8.53
C LEU A 256 -12.72 -24.93 7.73
N HIS A 257 -11.83 -25.87 7.37
CA HIS A 257 -12.12 -27.04 6.54
C HIS A 257 -12.86 -26.71 5.23
N VAL A 258 -12.39 -25.66 4.53
CA VAL A 258 -12.98 -25.20 3.25
C VAL A 258 -12.88 -26.30 2.20
N LEU A 259 -13.98 -26.55 1.49
CA LEU A 259 -14.11 -27.61 0.48
C LEU A 259 -13.12 -27.42 -0.68
N GLN A 260 -12.66 -28.53 -1.25
CA GLN A 260 -11.63 -28.54 -2.28
C GLN A 260 -12.06 -27.78 -3.55
N GLU A 261 -13.34 -27.86 -3.89
CA GLU A 261 -13.96 -27.16 -5.02
C GLU A 261 -13.91 -25.62 -4.87
N GLU A 262 -13.98 -25.10 -3.63
CA GLU A 262 -13.78 -23.67 -3.38
C GLU A 262 -12.30 -23.26 -3.52
N ARG A 263 -11.36 -24.15 -3.13
CA ARG A 263 -9.92 -23.92 -3.26
C ARG A 263 -9.48 -23.88 -4.72
N GLU A 264 -10.01 -24.79 -5.54
CA GLU A 264 -9.73 -24.88 -6.98
C GLU A 264 -10.17 -23.62 -7.72
N GLY A 265 -11.28 -23.00 -7.31
CA GLY A 265 -11.75 -21.71 -7.84
C GLY A 265 -10.78 -20.53 -7.61
N MET A 266 -9.80 -20.66 -6.71
CA MET A 266 -8.77 -19.65 -6.42
C MET A 266 -7.38 -20.02 -6.97
N SER A 267 -7.25 -21.15 -7.69
CA SER A 267 -5.95 -21.71 -8.12
C SER A 267 -5.08 -20.72 -8.92
N ASP A 268 -5.65 -20.01 -9.90
CA ASP A 268 -4.93 -19.03 -10.73
C ASP A 268 -4.29 -17.90 -9.88
N HIS A 269 -4.99 -17.46 -8.83
CA HIS A 269 -4.56 -16.39 -7.92
C HIS A 269 -3.50 -16.87 -6.90
N MET A 270 -3.39 -18.18 -6.68
CA MET A 270 -2.36 -18.78 -5.83
C MET A 270 -0.97 -18.84 -6.47
N VAL A 271 -0.84 -18.52 -7.77
CA VAL A 271 0.44 -18.57 -8.50
C VAL A 271 0.89 -17.20 -9.01
N GLN A 272 -0.04 -16.34 -9.48
CA GLN A 272 0.31 -15.05 -10.07
C GLN A 272 0.17 -13.89 -9.09
N SER A 273 1.03 -12.87 -9.21
CA SER A 273 1.06 -11.68 -8.33
C SER A 273 0.70 -10.36 -9.03
N ARG A 274 0.13 -10.43 -10.23
CA ARG A 274 -0.48 -9.25 -10.89
C ARG A 274 -1.57 -8.63 -10.02
N LYS A 275 -1.90 -7.36 -10.24
CA LYS A 275 -2.87 -6.60 -9.44
C LYS A 275 -4.21 -7.32 -9.24
N ARG A 276 -4.80 -7.87 -10.31
CA ARG A 276 -6.05 -8.66 -10.25
C ARG A 276 -5.98 -9.83 -9.25
N ASN A 277 -4.82 -10.46 -9.09
CA ASN A 277 -4.64 -11.57 -8.16
C ASN A 277 -4.54 -11.06 -6.72
N MET A 278 -3.83 -9.95 -6.49
CA MET A 278 -3.77 -9.30 -5.18
C MET A 278 -5.17 -8.88 -4.71
N ASP A 279 -5.96 -8.25 -5.58
CA ASP A 279 -7.35 -7.87 -5.30
C ASP A 279 -8.22 -9.10 -4.93
N ALA A 280 -8.04 -10.23 -5.63
CA ALA A 280 -8.76 -11.48 -5.37
C ALA A 280 -8.31 -12.19 -4.09
N LEU A 281 -7.00 -12.20 -3.80
CA LEU A 281 -6.43 -12.73 -2.55
C LEU A 281 -6.90 -11.92 -1.33
N GLU A 282 -6.98 -10.59 -1.44
CA GLU A 282 -7.54 -9.75 -0.37
C GLU A 282 -9.04 -10.02 -0.16
N ALA A 283 -9.81 -10.17 -1.25
CA ALA A 283 -11.23 -10.51 -1.18
C ALA A 283 -11.49 -11.88 -0.51
N GLU A 284 -10.70 -12.91 -0.85
CA GLU A 284 -10.80 -14.23 -0.21
C GLU A 284 -10.37 -14.19 1.26
N CYS A 285 -9.30 -13.43 1.59
CA CYS A 285 -8.91 -13.17 2.98
C CYS A 285 -10.06 -12.56 3.80
N ARG A 286 -10.78 -11.57 3.26
CA ARG A 286 -11.96 -10.97 3.91
C ARG A 286 -13.10 -11.98 4.06
N ARG A 287 -13.43 -12.74 2.99
CA ARG A 287 -14.48 -13.78 3.01
C ARG A 287 -14.22 -14.84 4.08
N LEU A 288 -12.97 -15.29 4.22
CA LEU A 288 -12.58 -16.32 5.19
C LEU A 288 -12.59 -15.78 6.63
N ASP A 289 -12.17 -14.53 6.85
CA ASP A 289 -12.31 -13.88 8.17
C ASP A 289 -13.80 -13.68 8.55
N GLU A 290 -14.67 -13.31 7.62
CA GLU A 290 -16.12 -13.25 7.83
C GLU A 290 -16.71 -14.64 8.14
N LEU A 291 -16.30 -15.69 7.41
CA LEU A 291 -16.72 -17.07 7.66
C LEU A 291 -16.27 -17.56 9.04
N LYS A 292 -15.03 -17.25 9.44
CA LYS A 292 -14.49 -17.51 10.79
C LYS A 292 -15.34 -16.85 11.87
N MET A 293 -15.65 -15.55 11.73
CA MET A 293 -16.49 -14.81 12.68
C MET A 293 -17.93 -15.35 12.73
N LYS A 294 -18.50 -15.73 11.58
CA LYS A 294 -19.84 -16.35 11.48
C LYS A 294 -19.87 -17.71 12.16
N ASN A 295 -18.84 -18.54 11.99
CA ASN A 295 -18.74 -19.84 12.67
C ASN A 295 -18.57 -19.65 14.18
N MET A 296 -17.72 -18.73 14.62
CA MET A 296 -17.55 -18.37 16.04
C MET A 296 -18.88 -17.92 16.67
N LYS A 297 -19.62 -17.05 15.97
CA LYS A 297 -20.97 -16.59 16.36
C LYS A 297 -21.98 -17.74 16.48
N ASN A 298 -21.95 -18.71 15.58
CA ASN A 298 -22.85 -19.87 15.61
C ASN A 298 -22.55 -20.79 16.82
N VAL A 299 -21.27 -21.08 17.08
CA VAL A 299 -20.85 -21.93 18.20
C VAL A 299 -21.14 -21.25 19.55
N ILE A 300 -20.75 -19.98 19.72
CA ILE A 300 -21.07 -19.21 20.93
C ILE A 300 -22.60 -19.07 21.10
N GLY A 301 -23.36 -18.91 20.01
CA GLY A 301 -24.83 -18.90 20.03
C GLY A 301 -25.44 -20.21 20.53
N ALA A 302 -24.92 -21.36 20.10
CA ALA A 302 -25.34 -22.67 20.58
C ALA A 302 -24.98 -22.87 22.06
N ILE A 303 -23.77 -22.50 22.47
CA ILE A 303 -23.33 -22.59 23.88
C ILE A 303 -24.18 -21.67 24.76
N ARG A 304 -24.51 -20.45 24.33
CA ARG A 304 -25.43 -19.54 25.07
C ARG A 304 -26.82 -20.17 25.24
N ALA A 305 -27.33 -20.89 24.24
CA ALA A 305 -28.60 -21.62 24.36
C ALA A 305 -28.51 -22.79 25.37
N GLU A 306 -27.40 -23.54 25.39
CA GLU A 306 -27.18 -24.57 26.41
C GLU A 306 -27.01 -23.97 27.82
N VAL A 307 -26.24 -22.88 27.96
CA VAL A 307 -26.08 -22.14 29.23
C VAL A 307 -27.44 -21.68 29.76
N ALA A 308 -28.31 -21.12 28.91
CA ALA A 308 -29.67 -20.74 29.29
C ALA A 308 -30.51 -21.95 29.77
N LEU A 309 -30.41 -23.10 29.09
CA LEU A 309 -31.09 -24.34 29.48
C LEU A 309 -30.58 -24.87 30.84
N PHE A 310 -29.28 -24.81 31.10
CA PHE A 310 -28.72 -25.21 32.40
C PHE A 310 -29.06 -24.21 33.52
N TRP A 311 -29.08 -22.91 33.24
CA TRP A 311 -29.61 -21.90 34.18
C TRP A 311 -31.08 -22.13 34.54
N GLU A 312 -31.90 -22.68 33.63
CA GLU A 312 -33.28 -23.07 33.93
C GLU A 312 -33.36 -24.35 34.76
N ARG A 313 -32.59 -25.39 34.41
CA ARG A 313 -32.51 -26.66 35.15
C ARG A 313 -31.97 -26.51 36.58
N CYS A 314 -31.02 -25.60 36.78
CA CYS A 314 -30.44 -25.27 38.09
C CYS A 314 -31.21 -24.15 38.82
N PHE A 315 -32.36 -23.69 38.28
CA PHE A 315 -33.19 -22.62 38.84
C PHE A 315 -32.44 -21.30 39.15
N TYR A 316 -31.45 -20.92 38.33
CA TYR A 316 -30.67 -19.69 38.51
C TYR A 316 -31.56 -18.44 38.42
N SER A 317 -31.50 -17.60 39.44
CA SER A 317 -32.16 -16.29 39.49
C SER A 317 -31.66 -15.36 38.38
N LEU A 318 -32.48 -14.36 38.03
CA LEU A 318 -32.11 -13.34 37.05
C LEU A 318 -30.83 -12.56 37.44
N ALA A 319 -30.54 -12.43 38.73
CA ALA A 319 -29.31 -11.82 39.23
C ALA A 319 -28.07 -12.69 38.92
N GLN A 320 -28.15 -14.00 39.18
CA GLN A 320 -27.07 -14.96 38.87
C GLN A 320 -26.81 -15.02 37.35
N ARG A 321 -27.86 -15.12 36.52
CA ARG A 321 -27.72 -15.11 35.05
C ARG A 321 -27.06 -13.83 34.52
N ARG A 322 -27.32 -12.69 35.15
CA ARG A 322 -26.71 -11.39 34.80
C ARG A 322 -25.27 -11.22 35.31
N ALA A 323 -24.81 -12.03 36.27
CA ALA A 323 -23.45 -11.97 36.77
C ALA A 323 -22.42 -12.48 35.74
N PHE A 324 -22.81 -13.43 34.87
CA PHE A 324 -22.01 -13.84 33.72
C PHE A 324 -22.13 -12.83 32.58
N THR A 325 -21.45 -11.69 32.73
CA THR A 325 -21.46 -10.58 31.75
C THR A 325 -21.07 -10.97 30.31
N PRO A 326 -20.18 -11.95 30.03
CA PRO A 326 -19.86 -12.35 28.66
C PRO A 326 -21.06 -12.88 27.86
N TYR A 327 -22.16 -13.30 28.51
CA TYR A 327 -23.38 -13.74 27.84
C TYR A 327 -23.99 -12.69 26.89
N TYR A 328 -23.80 -11.41 27.19
CA TYR A 328 -24.39 -10.30 26.44
C TYR A 328 -23.45 -9.67 25.41
N ASP A 329 -22.20 -10.14 25.34
CA ASP A 329 -21.18 -9.64 24.43
C ASP A 329 -21.54 -9.92 22.95
N VAL A 330 -21.11 -9.04 22.05
CA VAL A 330 -21.31 -9.12 20.59
C VAL A 330 -20.00 -9.34 19.83
N ASP A 331 -18.85 -9.20 20.47
CA ASP A 331 -17.53 -9.32 19.85
C ASP A 331 -17.04 -10.77 19.92
N TYR A 332 -17.44 -11.57 18.91
CA TYR A 332 -17.20 -13.02 18.83
C TYR A 332 -15.72 -13.39 18.63
N THR A 333 -14.93 -13.27 19.70
CA THR A 333 -13.52 -13.66 19.78
C THR A 333 -13.34 -15.11 20.24
N VAL A 334 -12.13 -15.65 20.06
CA VAL A 334 -11.76 -16.97 20.61
C VAL A 334 -11.81 -16.97 22.15
N GLU A 335 -11.42 -15.86 22.78
CA GLU A 335 -11.49 -15.74 24.25
C GLU A 335 -12.94 -15.71 24.75
N LEU A 336 -13.85 -15.09 23.99
CA LEU A 336 -15.28 -15.15 24.29
C LEU A 336 -15.80 -16.60 24.19
N LEU A 337 -15.32 -17.41 23.24
CA LEU A 337 -15.66 -18.84 23.17
C LEU A 337 -15.15 -19.58 24.41
N ASN A 338 -13.86 -19.43 24.75
CA ASN A 338 -13.24 -20.06 25.92
C ASN A 338 -14.04 -19.82 27.21
N LEU A 339 -14.47 -18.57 27.44
CA LEU A 339 -15.28 -18.17 28.60
C LEU A 339 -16.66 -18.86 28.62
N HIS A 340 -17.30 -19.02 27.46
CA HIS A 340 -18.60 -19.68 27.35
C HIS A 340 -18.50 -21.20 27.51
N GLU A 341 -17.44 -21.83 26.99
CA GLU A 341 -17.18 -23.25 27.19
C GLU A 341 -16.87 -23.55 28.67
N ALA A 342 -16.07 -22.71 29.33
CA ALA A 342 -15.76 -22.83 30.75
C ALA A 342 -17.00 -22.68 31.64
N GLU A 343 -17.85 -21.67 31.41
CA GLU A 343 -19.12 -21.51 32.14
C GLU A 343 -20.07 -22.69 31.87
N LEU A 344 -20.19 -23.16 30.63
CA LEU A 344 -21.05 -24.32 30.32
C LEU A 344 -20.54 -25.61 30.98
N LEU A 345 -19.23 -25.82 31.06
CA LEU A 345 -18.62 -26.95 31.78
C LEU A 345 -18.86 -26.84 33.30
N SER A 346 -18.71 -25.64 33.86
CA SER A 346 -19.03 -25.33 35.26
C SER A 346 -20.49 -25.65 35.60
N LEU A 347 -21.43 -25.16 34.78
CA LEU A 347 -22.87 -25.40 34.94
C LEU A 347 -23.25 -26.87 34.74
N LYS A 348 -22.68 -27.56 33.74
CA LYS A 348 -22.90 -29.00 33.52
C LYS A 348 -22.44 -29.83 34.71
N LYS A 349 -21.25 -29.52 35.25
CA LYS A 349 -20.74 -30.18 36.46
C LYS A 349 -21.66 -29.90 37.65
N HIS A 350 -21.97 -28.63 37.92
CA HIS A 350 -22.84 -28.24 39.05
C HIS A 350 -24.24 -28.87 38.97
N TYR A 351 -24.77 -29.08 37.76
CA TYR A 351 -26.02 -29.81 37.56
C TYR A 351 -25.90 -31.29 37.87
N GLU A 352 -24.91 -32.01 37.32
CA GLU A 352 -24.78 -33.46 37.56
C GLU A 352 -24.39 -33.77 39.02
N ASP A 353 -23.51 -32.97 39.64
CA ASP A 353 -23.11 -33.09 41.06
C ASP A 353 -24.32 -33.02 42.02
N HIS A 354 -25.37 -32.25 41.67
CA HIS A 354 -26.55 -32.02 42.51
C HIS A 354 -27.87 -32.48 41.87
N ARG A 355 -27.78 -33.40 40.91
CA ARG A 355 -28.86 -33.69 39.97
C ARG A 355 -30.15 -34.19 40.61
N GLU A 356 -30.05 -35.07 41.60
CA GLU A 356 -31.23 -35.62 42.29
C GLU A 356 -32.06 -34.53 42.99
N LEU A 357 -31.40 -33.48 43.47
CA LEU A 357 -32.02 -32.33 44.12
C LEU A 357 -32.78 -31.48 43.10
N PHE A 358 -32.18 -31.14 41.95
CA PHE A 358 -32.85 -30.40 40.88
C PHE A 358 -34.00 -31.19 40.24
N GLU A 359 -33.81 -32.48 39.95
CA GLU A 359 -34.89 -33.36 39.50
C GLU A 359 -35.96 -33.55 40.60
N GLY A 360 -35.59 -33.46 41.88
CA GLY A 360 -36.50 -33.48 43.03
C GLY A 360 -37.40 -32.24 43.09
N VAL A 361 -36.80 -31.04 43.03
CA VAL A 361 -37.52 -29.75 42.97
C VAL A 361 -38.47 -29.72 41.78
N THR A 362 -38.02 -30.16 40.61
CA THR A 362 -38.85 -30.27 39.39
C THR A 362 -40.06 -31.19 39.63
N ARG A 363 -39.83 -32.41 40.14
CA ARG A 363 -40.92 -33.36 40.48
C ARG A 363 -41.90 -32.80 41.51
N TRP A 364 -41.43 -31.99 42.46
CA TRP A 364 -42.31 -31.31 43.42
C TRP A 364 -43.15 -30.24 42.73
N GLN A 365 -42.54 -29.37 41.92
CA GLN A 365 -43.25 -28.30 41.20
C GLN A 365 -44.32 -28.85 40.24
N ASP A 366 -44.02 -29.94 39.53
CA ASP A 366 -44.97 -30.67 38.69
C ASP A 366 -46.11 -31.27 39.52
N SER A 367 -45.78 -31.96 40.62
CA SER A 367 -46.76 -32.58 41.52
C SER A 367 -47.68 -31.54 42.17
N TRP A 368 -47.14 -30.39 42.55
CA TRP A 368 -47.85 -29.25 43.13
C TRP A 368 -48.78 -28.60 42.11
N THR A 369 -48.28 -28.34 40.90
CA THR A 369 -49.06 -27.81 39.77
C THR A 369 -50.21 -28.75 39.41
N LEU A 370 -49.93 -30.05 39.34
CA LEU A 370 -50.93 -31.09 39.07
C LEU A 370 -51.96 -31.21 40.21
N PHE A 371 -51.56 -31.07 41.47
CA PHE A 371 -52.44 -31.08 42.65
C PHE A 371 -53.35 -29.84 42.75
N ASN A 372 -52.90 -28.69 42.24
CA ASN A 372 -53.68 -27.45 42.19
C ASN A 372 -54.56 -27.32 40.94
N SER A 373 -54.16 -27.94 39.82
CA SER A 373 -54.94 -27.96 38.57
C SER A 373 -56.44 -28.31 38.69
N PRO A 374 -56.89 -29.22 39.59
CA PRO A 374 -58.30 -29.57 39.71
C PRO A 374 -59.10 -28.50 40.44
N GLN A 375 -58.48 -27.65 41.28
CA GLN A 375 -59.23 -26.60 41.98
C GLN A 375 -59.82 -25.56 41.02
N LYS A 376 -59.09 -25.23 39.95
CA LYS A 376 -59.60 -24.38 38.86
C LYS A 376 -60.77 -25.02 38.10
N LYS A 377 -60.87 -26.36 38.09
CA LYS A 377 -61.98 -27.13 37.49
C LYS A 377 -63.15 -27.38 38.46
N VAL A 378 -62.92 -27.36 39.78
CA VAL A 378 -63.98 -27.53 40.80
C VAL A 378 -65.01 -26.40 40.76
N THR A 379 -64.64 -25.24 40.22
CA THR A 379 -65.53 -24.08 40.00
C THR A 379 -66.44 -24.23 38.77
N ASP A 380 -66.20 -25.20 37.88
CA ASP A 380 -66.97 -25.38 36.64
C ASP A 380 -68.23 -26.24 36.86
N PRO A 381 -69.45 -25.71 36.63
CA PRO A 381 -70.69 -26.47 36.76
C PRO A 381 -70.80 -27.68 35.83
N SER A 382 -70.07 -27.70 34.70
CA SER A 382 -70.08 -28.79 33.72
C SER A 382 -69.34 -30.06 34.18
N ARG A 383 -68.51 -29.95 35.24
CA ARG A 383 -67.69 -31.05 35.81
C ARG A 383 -68.47 -32.31 36.18
N PHE A 384 -69.80 -32.20 36.36
CA PHE A 384 -70.65 -33.34 36.72
C PHE A 384 -71.04 -34.25 35.54
N ASN A 385 -70.77 -33.90 34.27
CA ASN A 385 -71.05 -34.72 33.09
C ASN A 385 -70.11 -35.96 32.96
N ASN A 386 -70.29 -36.93 33.86
CA ASN A 386 -69.38 -38.04 34.09
C ASN A 386 -69.50 -39.24 33.12
N ARG A 387 -69.35 -39.02 31.82
CA ARG A 387 -69.05 -40.13 30.89
C ARG A 387 -67.62 -40.64 31.14
N GLY A 388 -67.48 -41.90 31.57
CA GLY A 388 -66.18 -42.59 31.71
C GLY A 388 -65.48 -42.50 33.07
N GLY A 389 -66.13 -41.93 34.10
CA GLY A 389 -65.65 -42.01 35.49
C GLY A 389 -64.41 -41.17 35.83
N ASN A 390 -64.10 -40.14 35.04
CA ASN A 390 -62.89 -39.35 35.23
C ASN A 390 -62.83 -38.62 36.58
N LEU A 391 -63.96 -38.19 37.15
CA LEU A 391 -64.01 -37.56 38.49
C LEU A 391 -63.40 -38.44 39.60
N LEU A 392 -63.61 -39.76 39.53
CA LEU A 392 -63.05 -40.71 40.49
C LEU A 392 -61.54 -40.92 40.28
N LYS A 393 -61.06 -40.79 39.04
CA LYS A 393 -59.62 -40.82 38.71
C LYS A 393 -58.95 -39.53 39.21
N GLU A 394 -59.54 -38.37 38.97
CA GLU A 394 -59.07 -37.07 39.50
C GLU A 394 -58.97 -37.12 41.03
N GLU A 395 -60.00 -37.59 41.74
CA GLU A 395 -59.99 -37.61 43.21
C GLU A 395 -59.04 -38.67 43.78
N LYS A 396 -58.91 -39.84 43.13
CA LYS A 396 -57.88 -40.84 43.51
C LYS A 396 -56.48 -40.24 43.34
N GLN A 397 -56.19 -39.63 42.18
CA GLN A 397 -54.92 -39.00 41.88
C GLN A 397 -54.63 -37.83 42.85
N ARG A 398 -55.66 -37.06 43.24
CA ARG A 398 -55.56 -36.03 44.28
C ARG A 398 -55.20 -36.61 45.65
N ALA A 399 -55.88 -37.67 46.08
CA ALA A 399 -55.64 -38.35 47.35
C ALA A 399 -54.29 -39.09 47.39
N GLU A 400 -53.74 -39.43 46.24
CA GLU A 400 -52.40 -39.99 46.05
C GLU A 400 -51.33 -38.88 46.12
N LEU A 401 -51.50 -37.78 45.38
CA LEU A 401 -50.64 -36.59 45.45
C LEU A 401 -50.59 -35.98 46.86
N GLN A 402 -51.71 -35.90 47.56
CA GLN A 402 -51.78 -35.43 48.96
C GLN A 402 -51.01 -36.34 49.94
N LYS A 403 -50.67 -37.57 49.55
CA LYS A 403 -49.86 -38.53 50.34
C LYS A 403 -48.42 -38.67 49.84
N SER A 404 -48.12 -38.24 48.61
CA SER A 404 -46.75 -38.26 48.06
C SER A 404 -46.04 -36.92 48.24
N LEU A 405 -46.73 -35.78 48.11
CA LEU A 405 -46.15 -34.44 48.29
C LEU A 405 -45.42 -34.30 49.64
N PRO A 406 -46.02 -34.57 50.81
CA PRO A 406 -45.30 -34.49 52.10
C PRO A 406 -44.13 -35.48 52.27
N LYS A 407 -44.10 -36.57 51.49
CA LYS A 407 -42.97 -37.51 51.49
C LYS A 407 -41.82 -36.99 50.63
N LEU A 408 -42.16 -36.43 49.46
CA LEU A 408 -41.19 -35.79 48.57
C LEU A 408 -40.60 -34.54 49.24
N GLU A 409 -41.43 -33.72 49.90
CA GLU A 409 -41.01 -32.57 50.71
C GLU A 409 -40.07 -32.97 51.84
N LYS A 410 -40.36 -34.06 52.58
CA LYS A 410 -39.45 -34.56 53.61
C LYS A 410 -38.12 -35.07 53.03
N SER A 411 -38.15 -35.78 51.89
CA SER A 411 -36.95 -36.25 51.20
C SER A 411 -36.10 -35.08 50.70
N LEU A 412 -36.74 -34.10 50.06
CA LEU A 412 -36.12 -32.88 49.56
C LEU A 412 -35.55 -32.04 50.69
N LYS A 413 -36.23 -31.94 51.82
CA LYS A 413 -35.67 -31.26 53.00
C LYS A 413 -34.35 -31.91 53.42
N THR A 414 -34.28 -33.23 53.58
CA THR A 414 -33.02 -33.90 53.95
C THR A 414 -31.92 -33.71 52.88
N GLN A 415 -32.26 -33.66 51.60
CA GLN A 415 -31.30 -33.37 50.53
C GLN A 415 -30.85 -31.89 50.51
N VAL A 416 -31.74 -30.95 50.85
CA VAL A 416 -31.42 -29.51 51.00
C VAL A 416 -30.57 -29.27 52.25
N ASP A 417 -30.95 -29.83 53.40
CA ASP A 417 -30.23 -29.67 54.67
C ASP A 417 -28.76 -30.11 54.50
N LEU A 418 -28.51 -31.28 53.87
CA LEU A 418 -27.16 -31.76 53.53
C LEU A 418 -26.44 -30.86 52.52
N TRP A 419 -27.14 -30.34 51.51
CA TRP A 419 -26.54 -29.45 50.50
C TRP A 419 -26.13 -28.10 51.09
N GLU A 420 -26.93 -27.52 51.99
CA GLU A 420 -26.60 -26.27 52.68
C GLU A 420 -25.39 -26.46 53.63
N GLU A 421 -25.22 -27.66 54.22
CA GLU A 421 -24.03 -28.06 54.98
C GLU A 421 -22.78 -28.26 54.10
N GLU A 422 -22.89 -28.94 52.95
CA GLU A 422 -21.76 -29.20 52.05
C GLU A 422 -21.26 -27.95 51.30
N GLN A 423 -22.19 -27.09 50.85
CA GLN A 423 -21.88 -25.91 50.02
C GLN A 423 -21.74 -24.61 50.83
N TYR A 424 -22.02 -24.64 52.14
CA TYR A 424 -21.99 -23.49 53.06
C TYR A 424 -22.81 -22.28 52.58
N ARG A 425 -23.94 -22.53 51.90
CA ARG A 425 -24.81 -21.54 51.25
C ARG A 425 -26.27 -21.99 51.30
N GLU A 426 -27.22 -21.05 51.33
CA GLU A 426 -28.65 -21.37 51.29
C GLU A 426 -29.08 -21.89 49.91
N PHE A 427 -29.99 -22.87 49.86
CA PHE A 427 -30.48 -23.45 48.61
C PHE A 427 -31.60 -22.59 48.00
N LEU A 428 -31.19 -21.72 47.07
CA LEU A 428 -32.07 -20.76 46.38
C LEU A 428 -32.60 -21.30 45.05
N VAL A 429 -33.92 -21.39 44.93
CA VAL A 429 -34.65 -21.69 43.69
C VAL A 429 -35.23 -20.38 43.16
N ASN A 430 -34.78 -19.95 41.98
CA ASN A 430 -35.10 -18.65 41.35
C ASN A 430 -34.78 -17.40 42.21
N GLY A 431 -34.03 -17.55 43.31
CA GLY A 431 -33.67 -16.50 44.26
C GLY A 431 -34.43 -16.51 45.59
N GLN A 432 -35.32 -17.48 45.82
CA GLN A 432 -36.01 -17.71 47.10
C GLN A 432 -35.59 -19.07 47.68
N ARG A 433 -35.49 -19.21 49.01
CA ARG A 433 -35.19 -20.50 49.63
C ARG A 433 -36.31 -21.50 49.34
N PHE A 434 -35.98 -22.65 48.77
CA PHE A 434 -37.00 -23.59 48.27
C PHE A 434 -38.00 -24.02 49.35
N LEU A 435 -37.53 -24.35 50.56
CA LEU A 435 -38.39 -24.83 51.64
C LEU A 435 -39.36 -23.74 52.18
N GLN A 436 -38.98 -22.45 52.13
CA GLN A 436 -39.86 -21.34 52.48
C GLN A 436 -40.97 -21.18 51.43
N TYR A 437 -40.60 -21.24 50.14
CA TYR A 437 -41.58 -21.22 49.04
C TYR A 437 -42.58 -22.39 49.15
N VAL A 438 -42.13 -23.60 49.46
CA VAL A 438 -43.01 -24.76 49.70
C VAL A 438 -44.03 -24.49 50.83
N GLU A 439 -43.59 -23.91 51.94
CA GLU A 439 -44.46 -23.57 53.08
C GLU A 439 -45.47 -22.46 52.72
N GLU A 440 -45.01 -21.38 52.08
CA GLU A 440 -45.86 -20.30 51.57
C GLU A 440 -46.96 -20.83 50.61
N GLN A 441 -46.60 -21.76 49.72
CA GLN A 441 -47.54 -22.39 48.81
C GLN A 441 -48.62 -23.21 49.56
N TRP A 442 -48.24 -23.94 50.62
CA TRP A 442 -49.20 -24.66 51.47
C TRP A 442 -50.11 -23.72 52.27
N GLU A 443 -49.59 -22.60 52.78
CA GLU A 443 -50.39 -21.59 53.48
C GLU A 443 -51.36 -20.85 52.55
N LEU A 444 -50.92 -20.44 51.35
CA LEU A 444 -51.80 -19.88 50.32
C LEU A 444 -52.96 -20.85 49.99
N LEU A 445 -52.67 -22.15 49.87
CA LEU A 445 -53.68 -23.18 49.64
C LEU A 445 -54.60 -23.41 50.87
N ARG A 446 -54.14 -23.13 52.10
CA ARG A 446 -54.97 -23.15 53.31
C ARG A 446 -55.92 -21.96 53.35
N LEU A 447 -55.38 -20.75 53.16
CA LEU A 447 -56.12 -19.49 53.11
C LEU A 447 -57.17 -19.49 51.99
N GLU A 448 -56.87 -20.04 50.81
CA GLU A 448 -57.84 -20.19 49.72
C GLU A 448 -59.00 -21.12 50.11
N LYS A 449 -58.71 -22.27 50.74
CA LYS A 449 -59.75 -23.18 51.24
C LYS A 449 -60.59 -22.54 52.34
N GLU A 450 -60.01 -21.68 53.17
CA GLU A 450 -60.73 -20.97 54.24
C GLU A 450 -61.58 -19.82 53.70
N ARG A 451 -61.06 -19.02 52.76
CA ARG A 451 -61.84 -18.06 51.98
C ARG A 451 -63.03 -18.74 51.31
N GLY A 452 -62.81 -19.87 50.63
CA GLY A 452 -63.86 -20.66 49.99
C GLY A 452 -64.86 -21.31 50.95
N LYS A 453 -64.50 -21.59 52.22
CA LYS A 453 -65.46 -21.96 53.27
C LYS A 453 -66.28 -20.74 53.72
N ASN A 454 -65.61 -19.64 54.02
CA ASN A 454 -66.21 -18.42 54.54
C ASN A 454 -67.19 -17.80 53.53
N GLU A 455 -66.86 -17.82 52.23
CA GLU A 455 -67.75 -17.39 51.15
C GLU A 455 -69.01 -18.28 51.05
N ARG A 456 -68.88 -19.60 51.20
CA ARG A 456 -70.02 -20.53 51.23
C ARG A 456 -70.88 -20.33 52.49
N GLN A 457 -70.27 -20.04 53.63
CA GLN A 457 -70.97 -19.73 54.87
C GLN A 457 -71.69 -18.38 54.78
N LEU A 458 -71.06 -17.36 54.22
CA LEU A 458 -71.67 -16.06 53.96
C LEU A 458 -72.85 -16.20 53.01
N LYS A 459 -72.71 -16.91 51.89
CA LYS A 459 -73.82 -17.20 50.97
C LYS A 459 -74.96 -17.99 51.62
N LYS A 460 -74.64 -18.95 52.50
CA LYS A 460 -75.65 -19.67 53.29
C LYS A 460 -76.37 -18.75 54.30
N ASN A 461 -75.65 -17.85 54.95
CA ASN A 461 -76.24 -16.88 55.88
C ASN A 461 -77.10 -15.85 55.14
N GLN A 462 -76.61 -15.27 54.03
CA GLN A 462 -77.37 -14.37 53.16
C GLN A 462 -78.65 -15.04 52.62
N GLN A 463 -78.58 -16.32 52.24
CA GLN A 463 -79.77 -17.06 51.84
C GLN A 463 -80.72 -17.34 53.01
N MET A 464 -80.20 -17.63 54.21
CA MET A 464 -81.02 -17.77 55.42
C MET A 464 -81.71 -16.45 55.80
N GLU A 465 -81.02 -15.31 55.72
CA GLU A 465 -81.58 -13.98 55.94
C GLU A 465 -82.64 -13.64 54.89
N HIS A 466 -82.39 -13.93 53.61
CA HIS A 466 -83.36 -13.75 52.53
C HIS A 466 -84.62 -14.61 52.73
N ASP A 467 -84.44 -15.89 53.07
CA ASP A 467 -85.54 -16.83 53.36
C ASP A 467 -86.32 -16.44 54.63
N LEU A 468 -85.70 -15.71 55.57
CA LEU A 468 -86.34 -15.17 56.77
C LEU A 468 -87.09 -13.85 56.49
N LEU A 469 -86.56 -13.01 55.61
CA LEU A 469 -87.09 -11.66 55.32
C LEU A 469 -88.24 -11.66 54.30
N TYR A 470 -88.19 -12.58 53.31
CA TYR A 470 -89.21 -12.71 52.26
C TYR A 470 -90.07 -13.98 52.39
N GLY A 471 -89.75 -14.86 53.34
CA GLY A 471 -90.38 -16.16 53.52
C GLY A 471 -89.83 -17.23 52.55
N THR A 472 -89.84 -18.48 53.00
CA THR A 472 -89.34 -19.60 52.18
C THR A 472 -90.29 -19.89 51.01
N ALA A 473 -89.77 -19.78 49.79
CA ALA A 473 -90.51 -20.14 48.57
C ALA A 473 -90.91 -21.63 48.59
N GLN A 474 -92.22 -21.91 48.58
CA GLN A 474 -92.73 -23.28 48.71
C GLN A 474 -92.26 -24.20 47.58
N ARG A 475 -91.35 -25.13 47.88
CA ARG A 475 -91.04 -26.25 46.98
C ARG A 475 -92.11 -27.33 47.05
N THR A 476 -92.84 -27.51 45.96
CA THR A 476 -93.89 -28.52 45.84
C THR A 476 -93.32 -29.95 45.83
N PRO A 477 -93.95 -30.91 46.55
CA PRO A 477 -93.55 -32.31 46.48
C PRO A 477 -94.08 -32.97 45.19
N SER A 478 -93.17 -33.45 44.34
CA SER A 478 -93.57 -34.16 43.12
C SER A 478 -94.17 -35.55 43.41
N LYS A 479 -95.11 -35.98 42.57
CA LYS A 479 -96.07 -37.08 42.86
C LYS A 479 -95.49 -38.49 42.66
N ARG A 480 -96.02 -39.44 43.45
CA ARG A 480 -95.89 -40.91 43.28
C ARG A 480 -97.14 -41.50 42.59
N ARG A 481 -96.94 -42.38 41.59
CA ARG A 481 -97.75 -43.56 41.14
C ARG A 481 -97.11 -44.13 39.84
N LEU A 482 -97.36 -45.34 39.34
CA LEU A 482 -98.34 -46.40 39.64
C LEU A 482 -97.69 -47.71 40.18
N ALA A 483 -98.38 -48.86 40.09
CA ALA A 483 -98.02 -50.15 40.70
C ALA A 483 -98.33 -51.37 39.79
N GLY A 484 -97.80 -52.54 40.18
CA GLY A 484 -97.93 -53.85 39.51
C GLY A 484 -96.55 -54.42 39.13
N THR A 485 -96.22 -55.70 39.30
CA THR A 485 -96.91 -56.88 39.91
C THR A 485 -95.86 -57.83 40.57
N PRO A 486 -96.23 -58.74 41.49
CA PRO A 486 -95.26 -59.49 42.31
C PRO A 486 -94.97 -60.94 41.85
N THR A 487 -93.75 -61.42 42.10
CA THR A 487 -93.34 -62.85 42.16
C THR A 487 -92.02 -62.99 42.98
N PRO A 488 -91.62 -64.18 43.47
CA PRO A 488 -91.34 -64.27 44.91
C PRO A 488 -89.95 -64.77 45.35
N GLY A 489 -89.57 -64.34 46.56
CA GLY A 489 -89.22 -65.27 47.63
C GLY A 489 -87.79 -65.84 47.71
N LYS A 490 -87.02 -65.31 48.67
CA LYS A 490 -86.38 -66.17 49.69
C LYS A 490 -86.08 -65.39 50.98
N ALA A 491 -86.54 -65.93 52.10
CA ALA A 491 -86.00 -65.61 53.43
C ALA A 491 -84.56 -66.19 53.53
N ARG A 492 -83.71 -65.83 54.51
CA ARG A 492 -83.99 -65.90 55.96
C ARG A 492 -82.94 -65.14 56.77
N LYS A 493 -83.36 -64.66 57.96
CA LYS A 493 -82.58 -64.43 59.19
C LYS A 493 -81.11 -63.97 59.07
N LEU A 494 -80.79 -62.88 59.77
CA LEU A 494 -80.06 -63.01 61.03
C LEU A 494 -80.61 -62.05 62.09
N ASN A 495 -80.52 -62.44 63.36
CA ASN A 495 -80.80 -61.59 64.52
C ASN A 495 -79.46 -61.18 65.14
N ALA A 496 -79.30 -59.91 65.53
CA ALA A 496 -78.53 -59.49 66.71
C ALA A 496 -78.80 -58.00 66.99
N THR A 497 -79.09 -57.67 68.24
CA THR A 497 -79.31 -56.28 68.70
C THR A 497 -78.03 -55.75 69.37
N SER A 498 -77.86 -54.42 69.41
CA SER A 498 -77.28 -53.60 70.51
C SER A 498 -76.18 -54.17 71.43
N SER A 499 -75.14 -53.43 71.85
CA SER A 499 -74.71 -52.03 71.63
C SER A 499 -73.47 -51.74 72.52
N ILE A 500 -73.02 -50.47 72.57
CA ILE A 500 -72.14 -49.85 73.59
C ILE A 500 -70.61 -49.98 73.37
N TYR A 501 -69.93 -48.92 73.81
CA TYR A 501 -68.49 -48.66 74.00
C TYR A 501 -67.65 -49.89 74.41
N GLY A 502 -66.33 -49.94 74.17
CA GLY A 502 -65.42 -48.95 73.59
C GLY A 502 -63.97 -49.22 74.03
N SER A 503 -63.05 -48.27 73.76
CA SER A 503 -61.61 -48.27 74.12
C SER A 503 -60.68 -49.29 73.42
N THR A 504 -59.49 -48.79 73.09
CA THR A 504 -58.22 -49.48 72.76
C THR A 504 -57.47 -49.82 74.07
N PRO A 505 -56.33 -50.58 74.14
CA PRO A 505 -55.32 -50.74 73.08
C PRO A 505 -54.47 -52.06 73.02
N ASN A 506 -53.50 -52.05 72.09
CA ASN A 506 -52.16 -52.69 72.10
C ASN A 506 -51.96 -54.23 72.10
N GLY A 507 -51.16 -54.68 71.12
CA GLY A 507 -50.21 -55.81 71.23
C GLY A 507 -50.61 -57.12 70.52
N THR A 508 -49.70 -58.06 70.23
CA THR A 508 -48.22 -58.03 70.27
C THR A 508 -47.62 -59.27 69.53
N LEU A 509 -46.61 -59.05 68.67
CA LEU A 509 -45.59 -60.01 68.13
C LEU A 509 -45.96 -61.27 67.28
N ARG A 510 -45.12 -61.46 66.23
CA ARG A 510 -44.51 -62.75 65.73
C ARG A 510 -45.41 -63.83 65.07
N SER A 511 -44.90 -64.78 64.26
CA SER A 511 -43.66 -64.86 63.44
C SER A 511 -43.62 -66.13 62.56
N ALA A 512 -43.00 -66.02 61.36
CA ALA A 512 -42.26 -67.03 60.58
C ALA A 512 -42.88 -68.40 60.20
N PHE A 513 -42.74 -68.77 58.91
CA PHE A 513 -42.29 -70.05 58.30
C PHE A 513 -42.77 -70.08 56.82
N GLY A 514 -42.07 -70.60 55.81
CA GLY A 514 -40.66 -71.07 55.74
C GLY A 514 -40.47 -72.21 54.72
N GLY A 515 -39.79 -71.96 53.59
CA GLY A 515 -39.50 -72.96 52.54
C GLY A 515 -40.53 -73.01 51.38
N THR A 516 -40.25 -73.57 50.19
CA THR A 516 -39.03 -74.25 49.70
C THR A 516 -38.83 -74.11 48.17
N LEU A 517 -37.57 -74.25 47.74
CA LEU A 517 -36.94 -74.24 46.41
C LEU A 517 -37.68 -74.89 45.21
N CYS A 518 -37.35 -74.42 44.00
CA CYS A 518 -37.04 -75.25 42.81
C CYS A 518 -36.17 -74.48 41.79
N GLN A 519 -35.48 -75.17 40.85
CA GLN A 519 -34.40 -74.60 40.02
C GLN A 519 -34.62 -74.67 38.49
N SER A 520 -33.82 -73.85 37.78
CA SER A 520 -33.59 -73.76 36.32
C SER A 520 -33.25 -75.09 35.61
N PRO A 521 -33.21 -75.11 34.25
CA PRO A 521 -31.95 -74.78 33.56
C PRO A 521 -32.08 -73.94 32.26
N VAL A 522 -30.91 -73.54 31.71
CA VAL A 522 -30.71 -72.73 30.48
C VAL A 522 -29.88 -73.51 29.46
N LEU A 523 -30.14 -73.36 28.15
CA LEU A 523 -29.17 -73.67 27.07
C LEU A 523 -29.26 -72.67 25.88
N ARG A 524 -28.33 -72.76 24.92
CA ARG A 524 -27.96 -71.70 23.95
C ARG A 524 -28.30 -72.01 22.48
N LEU A 525 -28.30 -70.93 21.67
CA LEU A 525 -28.11 -70.83 20.19
C LEU A 525 -26.78 -71.52 19.70
N PRO A 526 -26.50 -71.75 18.37
CA PRO A 526 -26.74 -70.81 17.23
C PRO A 526 -26.86 -71.35 15.76
N MET A 527 -26.97 -70.41 14.77
CA MET A 527 -26.61 -70.52 13.31
C MET A 527 -27.46 -71.46 12.38
N SER A 528 -27.61 -71.28 11.04
CA SER A 528 -27.33 -70.20 10.05
C SER A 528 -28.21 -70.31 8.75
N ALA A 529 -28.23 -69.24 7.96
CA ALA A 529 -28.96 -68.85 6.72
C ALA A 529 -29.27 -69.83 5.54
N SER A 530 -30.26 -69.44 4.71
CA SER A 530 -30.33 -69.73 3.25
C SER A 530 -31.07 -68.62 2.45
N LYS A 531 -31.05 -68.70 1.10
CA LYS A 531 -31.04 -67.56 0.13
C LYS A 531 -32.37 -67.15 -0.58
N LEU A 532 -32.27 -66.02 -1.30
CA LEU A 532 -33.13 -65.33 -2.32
C LEU A 532 -33.46 -66.20 -3.59
N PRO A 533 -34.23 -65.78 -4.66
CA PRO A 533 -34.51 -64.39 -5.14
C PRO A 533 -35.84 -64.02 -5.90
N LEU A 534 -35.99 -62.70 -6.14
CA LEU A 534 -36.64 -61.90 -7.23
C LEU A 534 -37.79 -62.44 -8.11
N ARG A 535 -38.83 -61.60 -8.30
CA ARG A 535 -39.22 -61.03 -9.63
C ARG A 535 -40.12 -59.76 -9.54
N THR A 536 -40.18 -58.98 -10.62
CA THR A 536 -41.03 -57.78 -10.82
C THR A 536 -42.22 -58.07 -11.77
N PRO A 537 -43.20 -57.16 -11.92
CA PRO A 537 -43.17 -56.20 -13.04
C PRO A 537 -43.74 -54.79 -12.69
N SER A 538 -43.94 -53.93 -13.71
CA SER A 538 -44.42 -52.53 -13.62
C SER A 538 -45.52 -52.24 -14.64
N CYS A 539 -46.40 -51.25 -14.40
CA CYS A 539 -46.75 -50.11 -15.29
C CYS A 539 -48.16 -49.48 -15.01
N VAL A 540 -48.39 -48.26 -15.54
CA VAL A 540 -49.68 -47.55 -15.80
C VAL A 540 -50.51 -46.95 -14.63
N GLY A 541 -50.46 -45.60 -14.48
CA GLY A 541 -51.59 -44.75 -14.92
C GLY A 541 -52.56 -44.05 -13.92
N ARG A 542 -52.43 -42.71 -13.84
CA ARG A 542 -53.46 -41.63 -13.67
C ARG A 542 -54.29 -41.43 -12.37
N THR A 543 -54.36 -40.13 -12.04
CA THR A 543 -55.24 -39.30 -11.17
C THR A 543 -56.75 -39.61 -11.11
N PRO A 544 -57.46 -39.07 -10.08
CA PRO A 544 -58.56 -38.13 -10.38
C PRO A 544 -58.63 -36.82 -9.55
N ARG A 545 -59.59 -35.95 -9.91
CA ARG A 545 -59.83 -34.53 -9.53
C ARG A 545 -60.58 -34.30 -8.20
N MET A 546 -60.45 -33.11 -7.60
CA MET A 546 -61.48 -32.01 -7.56
C MET A 546 -60.92 -30.76 -6.83
N VAL A 547 -60.89 -29.55 -7.41
CA VAL A 547 -61.95 -28.54 -7.72
C VAL A 547 -62.29 -27.60 -6.54
N GLU A 548 -61.91 -26.32 -6.68
CA GLU A 548 -62.77 -25.16 -6.41
C GLU A 548 -62.47 -24.05 -7.46
N ARG A 549 -63.26 -22.96 -7.53
CA ARG A 549 -63.45 -22.16 -8.76
C ARG A 549 -63.92 -20.72 -8.49
N ASN A 550 -63.38 -19.75 -9.23
CA ASN A 550 -64.04 -18.53 -9.78
C ASN A 550 -63.07 -17.89 -10.82
N LYS A 551 -63.45 -17.60 -12.07
CA LYS A 551 -64.37 -16.56 -12.63
C LYS A 551 -63.78 -15.14 -12.47
N GLU A 552 -63.63 -14.27 -13.47
CA GLU A 552 -63.76 -14.23 -14.97
C GLU A 552 -63.00 -12.95 -15.44
N ASN A 553 -62.67 -12.58 -16.70
CA ASN A 553 -63.02 -12.94 -18.09
C ASN A 553 -61.71 -12.81 -18.97
N ILE A 554 -61.53 -13.15 -20.27
CA ILE A 554 -62.21 -12.87 -21.57
C ILE A 554 -62.08 -11.38 -22.00
N SER A 555 -61.54 -10.96 -23.16
CA SER A 555 -61.25 -11.65 -24.45
C SER A 555 -60.14 -11.04 -25.37
N HIS A 556 -59.40 -11.93 -26.04
CA HIS A 556 -58.99 -11.96 -27.48
C HIS A 556 -58.13 -10.88 -28.22
N LEU A 557 -56.90 -11.33 -28.55
CA LEU A 557 -56.31 -11.55 -29.91
C LEU A 557 -55.78 -10.40 -30.82
N ASN A 558 -54.51 -10.60 -31.21
CA ASN A 558 -53.86 -10.37 -32.53
C ASN A 558 -53.65 -8.95 -33.10
N GLY A 559 -52.37 -8.58 -33.33
CA GLY A 559 -51.94 -7.47 -34.20
C GLY A 559 -50.41 -7.35 -34.30
N MET A 560 -49.85 -7.38 -35.52
CA MET A 560 -48.42 -7.50 -35.86
C MET A 560 -47.50 -6.31 -35.46
N ALA A 561 -46.20 -6.64 -35.28
CA ALA A 561 -45.01 -5.76 -35.45
C ALA A 561 -44.82 -4.59 -34.45
N LEU A 562 -43.61 -4.08 -34.12
CA LEU A 562 -42.33 -3.93 -34.85
C LEU A 562 -41.10 -3.93 -33.90
N SER A 563 -39.90 -4.18 -34.47
CA SER A 563 -38.56 -3.71 -34.02
C SER A 563 -38.02 -4.18 -32.64
N GLY A 564 -36.72 -4.40 -32.44
CA GLY A 564 -35.57 -4.37 -33.35
C GLY A 564 -34.27 -4.77 -32.62
N VAL A 565 -33.29 -5.38 -33.31
CA VAL A 565 -32.13 -6.04 -32.68
C VAL A 565 -30.82 -5.77 -33.46
N LEU A 566 -29.78 -5.35 -32.72
CA LEU A 566 -28.32 -5.47 -32.89
C LEU A 566 -27.63 -5.67 -34.28
N ARG A 567 -26.45 -4.99 -34.37
CA ARG A 567 -25.19 -5.29 -35.12
C ARG A 567 -24.82 -4.48 -36.38
N ASN A 568 -23.51 -4.22 -36.44
CA ASN A 568 -22.64 -3.74 -37.54
C ASN A 568 -22.49 -4.82 -38.66
N PRO A 569 -21.78 -4.62 -39.81
CA PRO A 569 -20.79 -3.56 -40.11
C PRO A 569 -20.71 -2.99 -41.56
N ALA A 570 -19.83 -1.98 -41.69
CA ALA A 570 -18.98 -1.62 -42.86
C ALA A 570 -19.57 -1.38 -44.27
N GLN A 571 -19.32 -0.18 -44.82
CA GLN A 571 -18.45 0.06 -46.01
C GLN A 571 -18.36 1.57 -46.36
N SER A 572 -17.26 1.97 -47.03
CA SER A 572 -17.04 3.29 -47.64
C SER A 572 -17.17 3.19 -49.18
N PRO A 573 -17.44 4.26 -49.94
CA PRO A 573 -16.33 5.10 -50.43
C PRO A 573 -16.63 6.59 -50.74
N ALA A 574 -15.56 7.40 -50.86
CA ALA A 574 -15.39 8.65 -51.63
C ALA A 574 -16.43 9.81 -51.47
N SER A 575 -16.04 11.10 -51.35
CA SER A 575 -15.10 11.77 -52.27
C SER A 575 -14.67 13.19 -51.82
N HIS A 576 -13.47 13.56 -52.27
CA HIS A 576 -12.83 14.89 -52.41
C HIS A 576 -13.49 16.19 -51.88
N ARG A 577 -12.68 16.97 -51.14
CA ARG A 577 -12.48 18.41 -51.44
C ARG A 577 -11.09 18.90 -50.97
N ASN A 578 -10.23 19.24 -51.92
CA ASN A 578 -9.01 20.02 -51.68
C ASN A 578 -9.28 21.49 -52.04
N ILE A 579 -8.79 22.43 -51.23
CA ILE A 579 -8.50 23.80 -51.66
C ILE A 579 -7.14 24.19 -51.07
N SER A 580 -6.28 24.77 -51.91
CA SER A 580 -4.97 25.34 -51.54
C SER A 580 -4.77 26.61 -52.36
N VAL A 581 -4.31 27.70 -51.73
CA VAL A 581 -3.74 28.88 -52.40
C VAL A 581 -2.60 29.45 -51.55
N ASN A 582 -1.56 29.92 -52.22
CA ASN A 582 -0.22 30.22 -51.70
C ASN A 582 -0.07 31.55 -50.94
N SER A 583 0.90 31.55 -50.01
CA SER A 583 2.02 32.50 -49.83
C SER A 583 1.92 34.00 -50.19
N VAL A 584 2.31 34.84 -49.21
CA VAL A 584 3.13 36.06 -49.41
C VAL A 584 4.18 36.10 -48.27
N ALA A 585 5.33 36.76 -48.46
CA ALA A 585 6.47 36.76 -47.51
C ALA A 585 6.93 38.17 -47.08
N SER A 586 7.68 38.22 -45.97
CA SER A 586 8.41 39.39 -45.40
C SER A 586 7.52 40.54 -44.88
N THR A 587 7.84 41.23 -43.78
CA THR A 587 9.08 41.98 -43.52
C THR A 587 9.21 42.38 -42.04
N TYR A 588 10.45 42.67 -41.58
CA TYR A 588 10.84 43.23 -40.27
C TYR A 588 10.62 42.29 -39.04
N SER A 589 11.60 41.96 -38.17
CA SER A 589 12.78 42.66 -37.59
C SER A 589 12.50 43.43 -36.30
N GLU A 590 12.19 42.70 -35.21
CA GLU A 590 12.30 43.27 -33.86
C GLU A 590 12.49 42.19 -32.76
N PHE A 591 13.70 41.63 -32.57
CA PHE A 591 14.07 40.91 -31.33
C PHE A 591 15.59 40.69 -31.10
N SER A 592 16.44 41.68 -31.45
CA SER A 592 17.91 41.58 -31.36
C SER A 592 18.59 42.72 -30.59
N ALA A 593 17.86 43.38 -29.68
CA ALA A 593 18.27 44.66 -29.06
C ALA A 593 18.73 44.61 -27.58
N GLN A 594 18.88 43.42 -26.96
CA GLN A 594 19.21 43.33 -25.51
C GLN A 594 20.59 42.74 -25.14
N HIS A 595 21.29 41.99 -26.01
CA HIS A 595 22.59 41.41 -25.65
C HIS A 595 23.83 42.31 -25.86
N ALA A 596 23.68 43.47 -26.52
CA ALA A 596 24.80 44.34 -26.91
C ALA A 596 25.32 45.30 -25.81
N LYS A 597 24.80 45.24 -24.57
CA LYS A 597 25.20 46.13 -23.45
C LYS A 597 25.84 45.43 -22.24
N SER A 598 26.02 44.10 -22.28
CA SER A 598 26.67 43.34 -21.21
C SER A 598 28.20 43.30 -21.34
N LEU A 599 28.73 43.29 -22.56
CA LEU A 599 30.14 42.99 -22.86
C LEU A 599 31.12 44.17 -22.80
N THR A 600 30.68 45.37 -22.41
CA THR A 600 31.54 46.56 -22.28
C THR A 600 31.84 46.96 -20.83
N LYS A 601 31.54 46.08 -19.85
CA LYS A 601 31.74 46.36 -18.42
C LYS A 601 32.53 45.32 -17.60
N SER A 602 32.94 44.20 -18.19
CA SER A 602 33.82 43.20 -17.54
C SER A 602 35.23 43.13 -18.14
N ALA A 603 35.59 44.08 -19.01
CA ALA A 603 36.88 44.12 -19.72
C ALA A 603 37.90 45.08 -19.07
N THR A 604 37.64 45.55 -17.84
CA THR A 604 38.42 46.59 -17.15
C THR A 604 38.98 46.16 -15.79
N GLU A 605 38.77 44.91 -15.36
CA GLU A 605 39.20 44.39 -14.05
C GLU A 605 40.14 43.16 -14.16
N SER A 606 40.83 43.01 -15.30
CA SER A 606 41.77 41.91 -15.54
C SER A 606 43.01 42.38 -16.33
N LEU A 607 43.62 43.48 -15.88
CA LEU A 607 44.85 44.04 -16.49
C LEU A 607 45.87 44.59 -15.47
N ASP A 608 45.75 44.20 -14.19
CA ASP A 608 46.65 44.60 -13.08
C ASP A 608 47.51 43.42 -12.59
N TRP A 609 48.24 42.74 -13.49
CA TRP A 609 49.17 41.65 -13.12
C TRP A 609 50.59 41.73 -13.70
N PHE A 610 50.85 42.69 -14.60
CA PHE A 610 52.21 43.02 -15.04
C PHE A 610 52.35 44.54 -15.14
N GLY A 611 52.80 45.17 -14.07
CA GLY A 611 53.14 46.60 -14.09
C GLY A 611 54.39 46.85 -14.93
N TRP A 612 54.40 47.96 -15.68
CA TRP A 612 55.50 48.92 -15.92
C TRP A 612 54.94 50.04 -16.87
N PRO A 613 55.62 51.20 -17.06
CA PRO A 613 54.90 52.47 -17.14
C PRO A 613 54.29 52.88 -18.49
N ASN A 614 53.07 53.42 -18.42
CA ASN A 614 52.31 54.03 -19.51
C ASN A 614 52.89 55.39 -19.97
N HIS A 615 53.85 55.43 -20.91
CA HIS A 615 54.24 56.73 -21.52
C HIS A 615 54.78 56.75 -22.96
N LEU A 616 54.53 55.72 -23.79
CA LEU A 616 55.10 55.66 -25.17
C LEU A 616 54.14 55.23 -26.31
N VAL A 617 52.84 55.08 -26.05
CA VAL A 617 51.86 54.57 -27.05
C VAL A 617 51.03 55.67 -27.74
N LYS A 618 51.02 56.91 -27.23
CA LYS A 618 50.13 58.00 -27.71
C LYS A 618 50.65 58.85 -28.90
N SER A 619 51.85 58.60 -29.41
CA SER A 619 52.44 59.38 -30.52
C SER A 619 52.13 58.83 -31.93
N ASN A 620 52.16 57.50 -32.12
CA ASN A 620 52.18 56.90 -33.47
C ASN A 620 50.83 56.79 -34.19
N LEU A 621 49.70 57.16 -33.56
CA LEU A 621 48.37 57.11 -34.17
C LEU A 621 47.89 58.43 -34.82
N LYS A 622 48.74 59.47 -34.89
CA LYS A 622 48.40 60.75 -35.56
C LYS A 622 48.96 60.94 -36.97
N ASN A 623 49.98 60.18 -37.39
CA ASN A 623 50.64 60.39 -38.69
C ASN A 623 50.06 59.57 -39.88
N ILE A 624 49.08 58.68 -39.66
CA ILE A 624 48.47 57.88 -40.75
C ILE A 624 47.12 58.48 -41.18
N LYS A 625 47.08 59.81 -41.36
CA LYS A 625 45.94 60.55 -41.94
C LYS A 625 46.34 61.77 -42.80
N GLN A 626 47.60 61.86 -43.22
CA GLN A 626 48.12 63.02 -43.95
C GLN A 626 49.04 62.63 -45.13
N THR A 627 48.60 61.62 -45.91
CA THR A 627 49.27 61.19 -47.15
C THR A 627 48.24 60.65 -48.16
N LEU A 628 47.16 61.42 -48.40
CA LEU A 628 46.14 61.10 -49.41
C LEU A 628 45.42 62.37 -49.90
N CYS A 629 46.19 63.24 -50.56
CA CYS A 629 45.78 64.27 -51.52
C CYS A 629 46.93 64.39 -52.53
#